data_AF-A0A7L2GB50-F1
#
_entry.id   AF-A0A7L2GB50-F1
#
_cell.length_a   1.000
_cell.length_b   1.000
_cell.length_c   1.000
_cell.angle_alpha   90.00
_cell.angle_beta   90.00
_cell.angle_gamma   90.00
#
_symmetry.space_group_name_H-M   'P 1'
#
loop_
_entity.id
_entity.type
_entity.pdbx_description
1 polymer ?
#
loop_
_entity_poly.entity_id
_entity_poly.type
_entity_poly.pdbx_seq_one_letter_code
_entity_poly.pdbx_strand_id
1 'polypeptide(L)'
;RLIMETMKQIVTLSKAVIECHQQAHEKEQKLIDIKKKRLSLKKAGGQKLLQIHTMMKKQKEEQASTKVSETLEKIRNNLRKERDMTTVIQNVFQNIIIGSRVNWAEDPSLKAIVLKLEKNV
;
A
#
# COMPACT_ATOMS: atom_id res chain seq x y z
N ARG A 1 83.76 -20.74 11.92
CA ARG A 1 82.58 -21.47 12.46
C ARG A 1 81.45 -20.54 12.89
N LEU A 2 81.70 -19.53 13.72
CA LEU A 2 80.65 -18.62 14.24
C LEU A 2 79.90 -17.84 13.15
N ILE A 3 80.61 -17.22 12.20
CA ILE A 3 80.03 -16.41 11.11
C ILE A 3 79.03 -17.22 10.27
N MET A 4 79.38 -18.47 9.94
CA MET A 4 78.54 -19.34 9.11
C MET A 4 77.27 -19.78 9.83
N GLU A 5 77.34 -20.01 11.14
CA GLU A 5 76.16 -20.31 11.97
C GLU A 5 75.23 -19.08 12.08
N THR A 6 75.80 -17.89 12.30
CA THR A 6 75.04 -16.63 12.32
C THR A 6 74.36 -16.37 10.98
N MET A 7 75.05 -16.58 9.85
CA MET A 7 74.46 -16.46 8.51
C MET A 7 73.29 -17.44 8.32
N LYS A 8 73.42 -18.68 8.80
CA LYS A 8 72.34 -19.68 8.72
C LYS A 8 71.11 -19.27 9.54
N GLN A 9 71.33 -18.71 10.73
CA GLN A 9 70.24 -18.18 11.57
C GLN A 9 69.55 -16.99 10.92
N ILE A 10 70.31 -16.05 10.34
CA ILE A 10 69.77 -14.90 9.61
C ILE A 10 68.90 -15.37 8.45
N VAL A 11 69.37 -16.30 7.62
CA VAL A 11 68.61 -16.84 6.49
C VAL A 11 67.32 -17.52 6.97
N THR A 12 67.38 -18.29 8.06
CA THR A 12 66.21 -18.96 8.64
C THR A 12 65.17 -17.95 9.12
N LEU A 13 65.62 -16.90 9.82
CA LEU A 13 64.76 -15.84 10.30
C LEU A 13 64.14 -15.05 9.13
N SER A 14 64.93 -14.68 8.13
CA SER A 14 64.43 -13.99 6.94
C SER A 14 63.37 -14.80 6.20
N LYS A 15 63.56 -16.12 6.09
CA LYS A 15 62.54 -17.00 5.50
C LYS A 15 61.23 -16.99 6.30
N ALA A 16 61.31 -17.09 7.63
CA ALA A 16 60.14 -17.04 8.50
C ALA A 16 59.42 -15.68 8.41
N VAL A 17 60.17 -14.58 8.32
CA VAL A 17 59.61 -13.23 8.13
C VAL A 17 58.86 -13.12 6.80
N ILE A 18 59.45 -13.60 5.70
CA ILE A 18 58.80 -13.61 4.38
C ILE A 18 57.51 -14.43 4.42
N GLU A 19 57.53 -15.60 5.04
CA GLU A 19 56.36 -16.47 5.16
C GLU A 19 55.24 -15.81 5.98
N CYS A 20 55.58 -15.17 7.10
CA CYS A 20 54.63 -14.38 7.90
C CYS A 20 54.02 -13.23 7.08
N HIS A 21 54.83 -12.50 6.30
CA HIS A 21 54.32 -11.42 5.44
C HIS A 21 53.37 -11.95 4.37
N GLN A 22 53.70 -13.07 3.74
CA GLN A 22 52.84 -13.70 2.74
C GLN A 22 51.47 -14.10 3.34
N GLN A 23 51.49 -14.75 4.51
CA GLN A 23 50.25 -15.13 5.21
C GLN A 23 49.43 -13.92 5.66
N ALA A 24 50.08 -12.84 6.09
CA ALA A 24 49.40 -11.60 6.45
C ALA A 24 48.70 -10.99 5.23
N HIS A 25 49.40 -10.90 4.09
CA HIS A 25 48.85 -10.39 2.84
C HIS A 25 47.65 -11.22 2.35
N GLU A 26 47.74 -12.55 2.41
CA GLU A 26 46.62 -13.42 2.04
C GLU A 26 45.38 -13.22 2.94
N LYS A 27 45.59 -13.06 4.25
CA LYS A 27 44.50 -12.78 5.20
C LYS A 27 43.88 -11.41 4.94
N GLU A 28 44.71 -10.41 4.65
CA GLU A 28 44.24 -9.06 4.32
C GLU A 28 43.40 -9.06 3.03
N GLN A 29 43.84 -9.78 2.00
CA GLN A 29 43.08 -9.91 0.76
C GLN A 29 41.72 -10.60 0.99
N LYS A 30 41.70 -11.69 1.76
CA LYS A 30 40.45 -12.37 2.15
C LYS A 30 39.51 -11.43 2.93
N LEU A 31 40.05 -10.60 3.81
CA LEU A 31 39.28 -9.62 4.57
C LEU A 31 38.65 -8.57 3.65
N ILE A 32 39.41 -8.08 2.66
CA ILE A 32 38.91 -7.13 1.65
C ILE A 32 37.76 -7.76 0.85
N ASP A 33 37.88 -9.01 0.44
CA ASP A 33 36.84 -9.70 -0.34
C ASP A 33 35.56 -9.91 0.48
N ILE A 34 35.70 -10.29 1.77
CA ILE A 34 34.55 -10.37 2.69
C ILE A 34 33.89 -9.01 2.86
N LYS A 35 34.67 -7.94 3.03
CA LYS A 35 34.15 -6.55 3.13
C LYS A 35 33.35 -6.17 1.88
N LYS A 36 33.85 -6.49 0.68
CA LYS A 36 33.16 -6.23 -0.60
C LYS A 36 31.85 -7.03 -0.69
N LYS A 37 31.87 -8.33 -0.39
CA LYS A 37 30.66 -9.18 -0.39
C LYS A 37 29.60 -8.66 0.57
N ARG A 38 29.99 -8.31 1.80
CA ARG A 38 29.09 -7.72 2.81
C ARG A 38 28.48 -6.42 2.33
N LEU A 39 29.26 -5.54 1.70
CA LEU A 39 28.74 -4.27 1.16
C LEU A 39 27.69 -4.52 0.07
N SER A 40 27.96 -5.45 -0.85
CA SER A 40 27.01 -5.83 -1.90
C SER A 40 25.71 -6.38 -1.33
N LEU A 41 25.80 -7.29 -0.35
CA LEU A 41 24.63 -7.83 0.37
C LEU A 41 23.85 -6.74 1.09
N LYS A 42 24.52 -5.80 1.76
CA LYS A 42 23.85 -4.67 2.44
C LYS A 42 23.07 -3.80 1.45
N LYS A 43 23.65 -3.50 0.28
CA LYS A 43 22.98 -2.74 -0.78
C LYS A 43 21.76 -3.49 -1.33
N ALA A 44 21.93 -4.76 -1.67
CA ALA A 44 20.84 -5.60 -2.17
C ALA A 44 19.71 -5.76 -1.15
N GLY A 45 20.05 -5.98 0.13
CA GLY A 45 19.09 -6.06 1.22
C GLY A 45 18.32 -4.76 1.41
N GLY A 46 19.02 -3.61 1.39
CA GLY A 46 18.38 -2.29 1.46
C GLY A 46 17.41 -2.02 0.30
N GLN A 47 17.79 -2.39 -0.92
CA GLN A 47 16.92 -2.27 -2.09
C GLN A 47 15.67 -3.17 -1.99
N LYS A 48 15.83 -4.42 -1.55
CA LYS A 48 14.69 -5.32 -1.33
C LYS A 48 13.74 -4.81 -0.25
N LEU A 49 14.28 -4.30 0.86
CA LEU A 49 13.49 -3.68 1.92
C LEU A 49 12.69 -2.48 1.40
N LEU A 50 13.32 -1.62 0.60
CA LEU A 50 12.64 -0.49 -0.02
C LEU A 50 11.49 -0.96 -0.93
N GLN A 51 11.73 -1.96 -1.78
CA GLN A 51 10.69 -2.53 -2.64
C GLN A 51 9.52 -3.11 -1.84
N ILE A 52 9.79 -3.85 -0.76
CA ILE A 52 8.75 -4.38 0.13
C ILE A 52 7.92 -3.25 0.71
N HIS A 53 8.55 -2.20 1.26
CA HIS A 53 7.82 -1.05 1.80
C HIS A 53 6.97 -0.34 0.75
N THR A 54 7.49 -0.13 -0.46
CA THR A 54 6.74 0.49 -1.56
C THR A 54 5.54 -0.37 -1.98
N MET A 55 5.72 -1.69 -2.13
CA MET A 55 4.63 -2.60 -2.47
C MET A 55 3.56 -2.64 -1.39
N MET A 56 3.95 -2.73 -0.11
CA MET A 56 3.00 -2.71 1.01
C MET A 56 2.21 -1.40 1.08
N LYS A 57 2.87 -0.26 0.81
CA LYS A 57 2.19 1.04 0.77
C LYS A 57 1.16 1.08 -0.35
N LYS A 58 1.55 0.69 -1.57
CA LYS A 58 0.66 0.64 -2.74
C LYS A 58 -0.55 -0.27 -2.49
N GLN A 59 -0.33 -1.46 -1.94
CA GLN A 59 -1.42 -2.40 -1.64
C GLN A 59 -2.41 -1.84 -0.61
N LYS A 60 -1.93 -1.11 0.41
CA LYS A 60 -2.81 -0.44 1.38
C LYS A 60 -3.66 0.66 0.73
N GLU A 61 -3.06 1.46 -0.14
CA GLU A 61 -3.75 2.52 -0.88
C GLU A 61 -4.82 1.95 -1.81
N GLU A 62 -4.50 0.88 -2.55
CA GLU A 62 -5.45 0.16 -3.42
C GLU A 62 -6.61 -0.43 -2.60
N GLN A 63 -6.32 -1.12 -1.49
CA GLN A 63 -7.38 -1.64 -0.61
C GLN A 63 -8.28 -0.55 -0.03
N ALA A 64 -7.70 0.59 0.36
CA ALA A 64 -8.48 1.73 0.87
C ALA A 64 -9.40 2.30 -0.24
N SER A 65 -8.88 2.45 -1.46
CA SER A 65 -9.65 2.90 -2.62
C SER A 65 -10.80 1.96 -2.95
N THR A 66 -10.55 0.64 -3.00
CA THR A 66 -11.60 -0.36 -3.26
C THR A 66 -12.69 -0.33 -2.19
N LYS A 67 -12.33 -0.26 -0.90
CA LYS A 67 -13.31 -0.16 0.20
C LYS A 67 -14.18 1.08 0.10
N VAL A 68 -13.59 2.23 -0.25
CA VAL A 68 -14.35 3.47 -0.47
C VAL A 68 -15.30 3.31 -1.66
N SER A 69 -14.84 2.71 -2.77
CA SER A 69 -15.67 2.44 -3.95
C SER A 69 -16.87 1.54 -3.64
N GLU A 70 -16.65 0.42 -2.95
CA GLU A 70 -17.71 -0.51 -2.55
C GLU A 70 -18.75 0.16 -1.64
N THR A 71 -18.27 1.00 -0.71
CA THR A 71 -19.15 1.74 0.20
C THR A 71 -20.00 2.75 -0.56
N LEU A 72 -19.39 3.49 -1.50
CA LEU A 72 -20.10 4.46 -2.33
C LEU A 72 -21.15 3.80 -3.23
N GLU A 73 -20.83 2.63 -3.80
CA GLU A 73 -21.76 1.85 -4.61
C GLU A 73 -22.97 1.37 -3.80
N LYS A 74 -22.74 0.89 -2.57
CA LYS A 74 -23.83 0.54 -1.64
C LYS A 74 -24.74 1.73 -1.34
N ILE A 75 -24.16 2.89 -1.01
CA ILE A 75 -24.92 4.11 -0.74
C ILE A 75 -25.73 4.52 -1.97
N ARG A 76 -25.13 4.50 -3.17
CA ARG A 76 -25.81 4.83 -4.43
C ARG A 76 -26.99 3.89 -4.69
N ASN A 77 -26.80 2.59 -4.48
CA ASN A 77 -27.86 1.60 -4.66
C ASN A 77 -29.00 1.78 -3.66
N ASN A 78 -28.70 2.09 -2.39
CA ASN A 78 -29.71 2.37 -1.38
C ASN A 78 -30.49 3.64 -1.73
N LEU A 79 -29.80 4.73 -2.09
CA LEU A 79 -30.48 5.97 -2.50
C LEU A 79 -31.38 5.77 -3.72
N ARG A 80 -30.96 4.95 -4.67
CA ARG A 80 -31.80 4.59 -5.82
C ARG A 80 -33.07 3.86 -5.37
N LYS A 81 -32.95 2.86 -4.48
CA LYS A 81 -34.11 2.13 -3.94
C LYS A 81 -35.06 3.04 -3.17
N GLU A 82 -34.53 3.91 -2.32
CA GLU A 82 -35.34 4.87 -1.55
C GLU A 82 -36.05 5.88 -2.48
N ARG A 83 -35.37 6.33 -3.55
CA ARG A 83 -36.00 7.18 -4.58
C ARG A 83 -37.13 6.44 -5.29
N ASP A 84 -36.85 5.23 -5.78
CA ASP A 84 -37.85 4.41 -6.49
C ASP A 84 -39.08 4.15 -5.60
N MET A 85 -38.85 3.83 -4.32
CA MET A 85 -39.93 3.66 -3.33
C MET A 85 -40.72 4.96 -3.11
N THR A 86 -40.02 6.10 -2.99
CA THR A 86 -40.66 7.41 -2.84
C THR A 86 -41.57 7.73 -4.03
N THR A 87 -41.14 7.45 -5.25
CA THR A 87 -41.95 7.62 -6.46
C THR A 87 -43.19 6.73 -6.43
N VAL A 88 -43.07 5.47 -6.02
CA VAL A 88 -44.23 4.57 -5.88
C VAL A 88 -45.22 5.13 -4.86
N ILE A 89 -44.73 5.56 -3.69
CA ILE A 89 -45.57 6.15 -2.64
C ILE A 89 -46.27 7.42 -3.15
N GLN A 90 -45.55 8.31 -3.85
CA GLN A 90 -46.12 9.52 -4.45
C GLN A 90 -47.26 9.19 -5.41
N ASN A 91 -47.04 8.24 -6.33
CA ASN A 91 -48.03 7.81 -7.29
C ASN A 91 -49.27 7.20 -6.62
N VAL A 92 -49.09 6.42 -5.55
CA VAL A 92 -50.23 5.86 -4.79
C VAL A 92 -51.06 6.97 -4.16
N PHE A 93 -50.44 7.93 -3.47
CA PHE A 93 -51.16 9.04 -2.85
C PHE A 93 -51.87 9.93 -3.88
N GLN A 94 -51.25 10.23 -5.02
CA GLN A 94 -51.91 10.95 -6.10
C GLN A 94 -53.17 10.24 -6.59
N ASN A 95 -53.07 8.94 -6.87
CA ASN A 95 -54.21 8.16 -7.35
C ASN A 95 -55.34 8.08 -6.32
N ILE A 96 -55.03 7.98 -5.02
CA ILE A 96 -56.03 8.01 -3.94
C ILE A 96 -56.75 9.36 -3.91
N ILE A 97 -56.01 10.47 -3.96
CA ILE A 97 -56.61 11.81 -3.92
C ILE A 97 -57.52 12.03 -5.14
N ILE A 98 -57.04 11.71 -6.35
CA ILE A 98 -57.82 11.84 -7.58
C ILE A 98 -59.06 10.92 -7.55
N GLY A 99 -58.89 9.67 -7.13
CA GLY A 99 -59.96 8.68 -7.06
C GLY A 99 -61.03 8.98 -6.01
N SER A 100 -60.67 9.69 -4.93
CA SER A 100 -61.60 10.09 -3.86
C SER A 100 -62.63 11.15 -4.29
N ARG A 101 -62.44 11.80 -5.44
CA ARG A 101 -63.29 12.89 -5.97
C ARG A 101 -63.47 14.09 -5.01
N VAL A 102 -62.60 14.23 -4.01
CA VAL A 102 -62.53 15.42 -3.15
C VAL A 102 -62.04 16.60 -3.99
N ASN A 103 -62.66 17.78 -3.80
CA ASN A 103 -62.24 19.00 -4.49
C ASN A 103 -60.94 19.57 -3.90
N TRP A 104 -59.83 18.91 -4.20
CA TRP A 104 -58.52 19.23 -3.66
C TRP A 104 -57.96 20.57 -4.13
N ALA A 105 -58.49 21.14 -5.22
CA ALA A 105 -58.04 22.41 -5.76
C ALA A 105 -58.57 23.62 -4.97
N GLU A 106 -59.70 23.46 -4.27
CA GLU A 106 -60.31 24.48 -3.41
C GLU A 106 -59.69 24.51 -2.01
N ASP A 107 -59.24 23.37 -1.48
CA ASP A 107 -58.52 23.31 -0.22
C ASP A 107 -57.03 23.69 -0.40
N PRO A 108 -56.55 24.81 0.17
CA PRO A 108 -55.17 25.26 -0.02
C PRO A 108 -54.12 24.25 0.48
N SER A 109 -54.45 23.47 1.50
CA SER A 109 -53.53 22.51 2.12
C SER A 109 -53.38 21.26 1.26
N LEU A 110 -54.49 20.73 0.76
CA LEU A 110 -54.55 19.57 -0.14
C LEU A 110 -53.95 19.91 -1.51
N LYS A 111 -54.21 21.11 -2.04
CA LYS A 111 -53.54 21.64 -3.23
C LYS A 111 -52.03 21.68 -3.07
N ALA A 112 -51.52 22.15 -1.93
CA ALA A 112 -50.08 22.16 -1.66
C ALA A 112 -49.47 20.75 -1.57
N ILE A 113 -50.21 19.78 -1.03
CA ILE A 113 -49.78 18.38 -0.97
C ILE A 113 -49.73 17.76 -2.37
N VAL A 114 -50.80 17.89 -3.17
CA VAL A 114 -50.86 17.35 -4.55
C VAL A 114 -49.74 17.92 -5.42
N LEU A 115 -49.52 19.24 -5.38
CA LEU A 115 -48.46 19.90 -6.14
C LEU A 115 -47.04 19.47 -5.72
N LYS A 116 -46.85 19.08 -4.44
CA LYS A 116 -45.57 18.52 -3.98
C LYS A 116 -45.38 17.08 -4.45
N LEU A 117 -46.46 16.31 -4.55
CA LEU A 117 -46.40 14.94 -5.05
C LEU A 117 -46.10 14.90 -6.56
N GLU A 118 -46.61 15.85 -7.35
CA GLU A 118 -46.36 15.95 -8.81
C GLU A 118 -44.92 16.32 -9.16
N LYS A 119 -44.18 16.94 -8.24
CA LYS A 119 -42.75 17.23 -8.44
C LYS A 119 -41.94 15.95 -8.31
N ASN A 120 -41.72 15.27 -9.43
CA ASN A 120 -40.79 14.14 -9.53
C ASN A 120 -39.36 14.60 -9.14
N VAL A 121 -38.64 13.78 -8.35
CA VAL A 121 -37.23 13.99 -7.96
C VAL A 121 -36.29 13.06 -8.74
#